data_AF-A0A350J9E3-F1
#
_entry.id   AF-A0A350J9E3-F1
#
_cell.length_a   1.000
_cell.length_b   1.000
_cell.length_c   1.000
_cell.angle_alpha   90.00
_cell.angle_beta   90.00
_cell.angle_gamma   90.00
#
_symmetry.space_group_name_H-M   'P 1'
#
loop_
_entity.id
_entity.type
_entity.pdbx_description
1 polymer ?
#
loop_
_entity_poly.entity_id
_entity_poly.type
_entity_poly.pdbx_seq_one_letter_code
_entity_poly.pdbx_strand_id
1 'polypeptide(L)'
;MGVLLSLGLLLLLGISGCSTKSPMTPQQQLAADIYAQLALGYMASGHLVLAEQRLNKAIELKPNGALTLKAAKQWRTLQSTQTLEAE
;
A
#
# COMPACT_ATOMS: atom_id res chain seq x y z
N MET A 1 -40.59 1.28 25.04
CA MET A 1 -40.18 -0.01 24.42
C MET A 1 -39.58 0.13 23.02
N GLY A 2 -39.87 1.17 22.23
CA GLY A 2 -39.29 1.31 20.88
C GLY A 2 -37.83 1.77 20.80
N VAL A 3 -37.38 2.64 21.72
CA VAL A 3 -36.04 3.27 21.65
C VAL A 3 -34.90 2.30 21.97
N LEU A 4 -35.14 1.32 22.85
CA LEU A 4 -34.17 0.26 23.18
C LEU A 4 -33.97 -0.74 22.02
N LEU A 5 -35.01 -0.99 21.22
CA LEU A 5 -34.95 -1.84 20.02
C LEU A 5 -34.12 -1.18 18.90
N SER A 6 -34.23 0.14 18.74
CA SER A 6 -33.46 0.91 17.76
C SER A 6 -31.96 0.93 18.08
N LEU A 7 -31.59 1.03 19.36
CA LEU A 7 -30.19 1.10 19.79
C LEU A 7 -29.47 -0.26 19.60
N GLY A 8 -30.17 -1.37 19.79
CA GLY A 8 -29.63 -2.72 19.56
C GLY A 8 -29.36 -3.05 18.10
N LEU A 9 -30.14 -2.49 17.17
CA LEU A 9 -30.02 -2.78 15.74
C LEU A 9 -28.77 -2.13 15.10
N LEU A 10 -28.34 -0.96 15.59
CA LEU A 10 -27.11 -0.31 15.11
C LEU A 10 -25.83 -1.04 15.54
N LEU A 11 -25.86 -1.77 16.67
CA LEU A 11 -24.69 -2.51 17.16
C LEU A 11 -24.34 -3.74 16.30
N LEU A 12 -25.31 -4.29 15.56
CA LEU A 12 -25.15 -5.50 14.74
C LEU A 12 -24.57 -5.23 13.34
N LEU A 13 -24.55 -3.98 12.89
CA LEU A 13 -24.03 -3.60 11.56
C LEU A 13 -22.50 -3.39 11.54
N GLY A 14 -21.83 -3.45 12.70
CA GLY A 14 -20.41 -3.10 12.84
C GLY A 14 -19.40 -4.25 12.68
N ILE A 15 -19.85 -5.51 12.53
CA ILE A 15 -18.96 -6.69 12.60
C ILE A 15 -19.18 -7.65 11.45
N SER A 16 -18.91 -7.23 10.21
CA SER A 16 -18.67 -8.17 9.08
C SER A 16 -17.91 -7.49 7.95
N GLY A 17 -16.84 -6.76 8.30
CA GLY A 17 -15.82 -6.34 7.35
C GLY A 17 -14.68 -7.35 7.27
N CYS A 18 -14.93 -8.66 7.24
CA CYS A 18 -13.91 -9.59 6.77
C CYS A 18 -13.77 -9.33 5.27
N SER A 19 -12.88 -8.40 4.92
CA SER A 19 -12.41 -8.20 3.56
C SER A 19 -11.90 -9.57 3.10
N THR A 20 -12.74 -10.28 2.36
CA THR A 20 -12.39 -11.52 1.69
C THR A 20 -11.26 -11.13 0.76
N LYS A 21 -10.02 -11.37 1.20
CA LYS A 21 -8.83 -11.11 0.41
C LYS A 21 -8.93 -12.05 -0.78
N SER A 22 -9.45 -11.52 -1.89
CA SER A 22 -9.63 -12.28 -3.11
C SER A 22 -8.28 -12.90 -3.47
N PRO A 23 -8.22 -14.21 -3.79
CA PRO A 23 -6.96 -14.87 -4.07
C PRO A 23 -6.26 -14.13 -5.21
N MET A 24 -5.07 -13.62 -4.89
CA MET A 24 -4.29 -12.81 -5.81
C MET A 24 -3.91 -13.63 -7.03
N THR A 25 -4.16 -13.09 -8.23
CA THR A 25 -3.82 -13.80 -9.47
C THR A 25 -2.31 -13.72 -9.76
N PRO A 26 -1.72 -14.69 -10.48
CA PRO A 26 -0.33 -14.62 -10.92
C PRO A 26 -0.03 -13.34 -11.71
N GLN A 27 -0.99 -12.84 -12.49
CA GLN A 27 -0.88 -11.59 -13.25
C GLN A 27 -0.76 -10.37 -12.32
N GLN A 28 -1.55 -10.33 -11.25
CA GLN A 28 -1.44 -9.26 -10.26
C GLN A 28 -0.09 -9.31 -9.52
N GLN A 29 0.43 -10.51 -9.25
CA GLN A 29 1.75 -10.67 -8.62
C GLN A 29 2.85 -10.10 -9.51
N LEU A 30 2.84 -10.47 -10.79
CA LEU A 30 3.79 -9.96 -11.77
C LEU A 30 3.67 -8.44 -11.94
N ALA A 31 2.45 -7.91 -12.03
CA ALA A 31 2.22 -6.48 -12.14
C ALA A 31 2.80 -5.72 -10.93
N ALA A 32 2.61 -6.24 -9.71
CA ALA A 32 3.19 -5.65 -8.50
C ALA A 32 4.72 -5.65 -8.55
N ASP A 33 5.32 -6.77 -8.97
CA ASP A 33 6.77 -6.92 -9.06
C ASP A 33 7.37 -5.96 -10.13
N ILE A 34 6.66 -5.71 -11.24
CA ILE A 34 7.04 -4.71 -12.26
C ILE A 34 6.93 -3.29 -11.69
N TYR A 35 5.82 -2.95 -11.03
CA TYR A 35 5.64 -1.64 -10.43
C TYR A 35 6.71 -1.33 -9.38
N ALA A 36 7.08 -2.31 -8.55
CA ALA A 36 8.15 -2.17 -7.58
C ALA A 36 9.51 -1.92 -8.24
N GLN A 37 9.82 -2.63 -9.33
CA GLN A 37 11.06 -2.41 -10.09
C GLN A 37 11.10 -1.03 -10.75
N LEU A 38 9.99 -0.58 -11.34
CA LEU A 38 9.88 0.77 -11.91
C LEU A 38 10.08 1.83 -10.82
N ALA A 39 9.49 1.64 -9.64
CA ALA A 39 9.68 2.55 -8.52
C ALA A 39 11.16 2.66 -8.13
N LEU A 40 11.87 1.53 -8.01
CA LEU A 40 13.31 1.50 -7.72
C LEU A 40 14.13 2.21 -8.81
N GLY A 41 13.81 1.98 -10.08
CA GLY A 41 14.47 2.64 -11.21
C GLY A 41 14.26 4.16 -11.17
N TYR A 42 13.04 4.61 -10.93
CA TYR A 42 12.73 6.04 -10.83
C TYR A 42 13.35 6.70 -9.59
N MET A 43 13.47 5.98 -8.46
CA MET A 43 14.23 6.47 -7.30
C MET A 43 15.68 6.70 -7.68
N ALA A 44 16.31 5.73 -8.35
CA ALA A 44 17.71 5.82 -8.75
C ALA A 44 17.96 6.94 -9.77
N SER A 45 16.99 7.24 -10.63
CA SER A 45 17.07 8.32 -11.62
C SER A 45 16.60 9.68 -11.10
N GLY A 46 16.18 9.79 -9.83
CA GLY A 46 15.68 11.04 -9.23
C GLY A 46 14.26 11.44 -9.63
N HIS A 47 13.52 10.62 -10.37
CA HIS A 47 12.11 10.87 -10.72
C HIS A 47 11.18 10.48 -9.56
N LEU A 48 11.33 11.13 -8.40
CA LEU A 48 10.73 10.70 -7.14
C LEU A 48 9.20 10.67 -7.17
N VAL A 49 8.54 11.61 -7.86
CA VAL A 49 7.07 11.62 -8.01
C VAL A 49 6.58 10.37 -8.75
N LEU A 50 7.26 9.99 -9.85
CA LEU A 50 6.92 8.76 -10.58
C LEU A 50 7.24 7.53 -9.74
N ALA A 51 8.35 7.55 -9.00
CA ALA A 51 8.71 6.46 -8.10
C ALA A 51 7.63 6.19 -7.06
N GLU A 52 7.13 7.24 -6.39
CA GLU A 52 6.07 7.14 -5.40
C GLU A 52 4.79 6.55 -6.00
N GLN A 53 4.36 7.07 -7.15
CA GLN A 53 3.17 6.56 -7.83
C GLN A 53 3.27 5.06 -8.14
N ARG A 54 4.42 4.61 -8.63
CA ARG A 54 4.65 3.19 -8.96
C ARG A 54 4.77 2.35 -7.69
N LEU A 55 5.42 2.85 -6.64
CA LEU A 55 5.49 2.18 -5.34
C LEU A 55 4.09 1.97 -4.74
N ASN A 56 3.25 3.00 -4.75
CA ASN A 56 1.88 2.91 -4.24
C ASN A 56 1.07 1.82 -4.96
N LYS A 57 1.23 1.68 -6.28
CA LYS A 57 0.60 0.60 -7.05
C LYS A 57 1.14 -0.79 -6.68
N ALA A 58 2.45 -0.91 -6.45
CA ALA A 58 3.03 -2.17 -5.97
C ALA A 58 2.50 -2.56 -4.57
N ILE A 59 2.32 -1.59 -3.68
CA ILE A 59 1.75 -1.80 -2.33
C ILE A 59 0.27 -2.18 -2.41
N GLU A 60 -0.52 -1.52 -3.26
CA GLU A 60 -1.94 -1.82 -3.46
C GLU A 60 -2.15 -3.27 -3.91
N LEU A 61 -1.32 -3.74 -4.85
CA LEU A 61 -1.41 -5.10 -5.38
C LEU A 61 -0.80 -6.14 -4.42
N LYS A 62 0.46 -5.96 -4.02
CA LYS A 62 1.27 -6.94 -3.26
C LYS A 62 2.05 -6.25 -2.14
N PRO A 63 1.41 -5.88 -1.02
CA PRO A 63 2.08 -5.12 0.05
C PRO A 63 3.25 -5.89 0.67
N ASN A 64 3.15 -7.23 0.73
CA ASN A 64 4.17 -8.12 1.29
C ASN A 64 5.07 -8.76 0.21
N GLY A 65 5.06 -8.23 -1.01
CA GLY A 65 5.93 -8.72 -2.09
C GLY A 65 7.38 -8.37 -1.80
N ALA A 66 8.33 -9.29 -2.06
CA ALA A 66 9.74 -9.06 -1.79
C ALA A 66 10.28 -7.78 -2.44
N LEU A 67 9.90 -7.52 -3.70
CA LEU A 67 10.28 -6.30 -4.42
C LEU A 67 9.56 -5.06 -3.88
N THR A 68 8.27 -5.16 -3.54
CA THR A 68 7.52 -4.08 -2.90
C THR A 68 8.15 -3.65 -1.58
N LEU A 69 8.52 -4.61 -0.72
CA LEU A 69 9.19 -4.34 0.55
C LEU A 69 10.57 -3.70 0.35
N LYS A 70 11.34 -4.18 -0.63
CA LYS A 70 12.62 -3.56 -1.00
C LYS A 70 12.45 -2.10 -1.43
N ALA A 71 11.48 -1.84 -2.32
CA ALA A 71 11.18 -0.49 -2.80
C ALA A 71 10.69 0.44 -1.68
N ALA A 72 9.82 -0.05 -0.80
CA ALA A 72 9.33 0.70 0.37
C ALA A 72 10.47 1.05 1.34
N LYS A 73 11.39 0.10 1.59
CA LYS A 73 12.58 0.36 2.41
C LYS A 73 13.45 1.46 1.80
N GLN A 74 13.73 1.38 0.50
CA GLN A 74 14.54 2.38 -0.20
C GLN A 74 13.88 3.76 -0.17
N TRP A 75 12.57 3.84 -0.42
CA TRP A 75 11.80 5.08 -0.34
C TRP A 75 11.89 5.73 1.04
N ARG A 76 11.78 4.94 2.11
CA ARG A 76 11.91 5.43 3.49
C ARG A 76 13.29 6.02 3.76
N THR A 77 14.35 5.36 3.28
CA THR A 77 15.73 5.88 3.41
C THR A 77 15.89 7.21 2.69
N LEU A 78 15.35 7.35 1.47
CA LEU A 78 15.41 8.61 0.71
C LEU A 78 14.69 9.76 1.42
N GLN A 79 13.55 9.50 2.06
CA GLN A 79 12.85 10.53 2.83
C GLN A 79 13.66 10.97 4.05
N SER A 80 14.28 10.03 4.77
CA SER A 80 15.12 10.39 5.92
C SER A 80 16.34 11.21 5.54
N THR A 81 16.93 10.98 4.35
CA THR A 81 18.06 11.79 3.87
C THR A 81 17.61 13.21 3.52
N GLN A 82 16.50 13.37 2.80
CA GLN A 82 16.00 14.70 2.42
C GLN A 82 15.61 15.57 3.62
N THR A 83 15.07 14.97 4.69
CA THR A 83 14.74 15.73 5.91
C THR A 83 15.97 16.25 6.63
N LEU A 84 17.12 15.58 6.51
CA LEU A 84 18.38 15.99 7.16
C LEU A 84 19.14 17.07 6.39
N GLU A 85 18.87 17.21 5.09
CA GLU A 85 19.49 18.25 4.24
C GLU A 85 18.70 19.57 4.22
N ALA A 86 17.51 19.60 4.84
CA ALA A 86 16.62 20.76 4.87
C ALA A 86 16.70 21.57 6.19
N GLU A 87 17.57 21.18 7.13
CA GLU A 87 17.93 21.91 8.36
C GLU A 87 19.27 22.64 8.19
#